data_AF-A0AAU0NTG6-F1
#
_entry.id   AF-A0AAU0NTG6-F1
#
_cell.length_a   1.000
_cell.length_b   1.000
_cell.length_c   1.000
_cell.angle_alpha   90.00
_cell.angle_beta   90.00
_cell.angle_gamma   90.00
#
_symmetry.space_group_name_H-M   'P 1'
#
loop_
_entity.id
_entity.type
_entity.pdbx_description
1 polymer ?
#
loop_
_entity_poly.entity_id
_entity_poly.type
_entity_poly.pdbx_seq_one_letter_code
_entity_poly.pdbx_strand_id
1 'polypeptide(L)'
;MLENKLSELYQKIVSKVNDIIPVKWNNVILGANIDDYDNGVVYFFFDTLENKGSYIYNANISDIFNIDDNIYTNEHNELFFLVRDLQKVFIEYGQELWYMLIMNFNYKGNLEVSYEYIDWYEGGFDSGAIVNFFKAKYLGVKFESKSVLEEIERMKEYADDLEKFENTKHMLVEKVILEIKKYLGDIEYEKIVFDGVLINGVEGINFYITLKETDNKYFSFNEVVKMKNSTDEEVVILKEALYDIIDELRNLYVNNDREEWFSIMISDESEIGVDWEFTYSNWYQLKYNTEDINNYFKYVYLDIQPQDNEKKELILKMKKHEDET
;
A
#
# COMPACT_ATOMS: atom_id res chain seq x y z
N MET A 1 -1.31 -19.72 13.09
CA MET A 1 -0.89 -18.30 13.22
C MET A 1 -0.01 -17.98 12.03
N LEU A 2 -0.10 -16.77 11.48
CA LEU A 2 0.66 -16.31 10.31
C LEU A 2 2.17 -16.62 10.45
N GLU A 3 2.75 -16.24 11.58
CA GLU A 3 4.18 -16.44 11.90
C GLU A 3 4.66 -17.88 11.72
N ASN A 4 3.86 -18.88 12.10
CA ASN A 4 4.23 -20.29 11.95
C ASN A 4 4.30 -20.71 10.48
N LYS A 5 3.36 -20.25 9.64
CA LYS A 5 3.35 -20.53 8.20
C LYS A 5 4.54 -19.88 7.51
N LEU A 6 4.82 -18.61 7.86
CA LEU A 6 5.98 -17.88 7.34
C LEU A 6 7.28 -18.60 7.73
N SER A 7 7.44 -18.96 9.01
CA SER A 7 8.63 -19.67 9.51
C SER A 7 8.85 -21.00 8.79
N GLU A 8 7.80 -21.79 8.59
CA GLU A 8 7.88 -23.05 7.85
C GLU A 8 8.36 -22.85 6.40
N LEU A 9 7.81 -21.85 5.70
CA LEU A 9 8.19 -21.54 4.33
C LEU A 9 9.62 -21.01 4.23
N TYR A 10 10.07 -20.15 5.16
CA TYR A 10 11.46 -19.71 5.19
C TYR A 10 12.43 -20.88 5.33
N GLN A 11 12.14 -21.85 6.20
CA GLN A 11 12.98 -23.03 6.37
C GLN A 11 13.00 -23.90 5.11
N LYS A 12 11.85 -24.06 4.43
CA LYS A 12 11.79 -24.78 3.14
C LYS A 12 12.61 -24.07 2.07
N ILE A 13 12.53 -22.75 1.97
CA ILE A 13 13.31 -21.94 1.01
C ILE A 13 14.81 -22.10 1.29
N VAL A 14 15.24 -21.94 2.55
CA VAL A 14 16.66 -22.11 2.94
C VAL A 14 17.15 -23.53 2.65
N SER A 15 16.36 -24.55 2.99
CA SER A 15 16.70 -25.94 2.67
C SER A 15 16.83 -26.17 1.16
N LYS A 16 15.91 -25.61 0.38
CA LYS A 16 15.92 -25.77 -1.08
C LYS A 16 17.14 -25.11 -1.72
N VAL A 17 17.52 -23.91 -1.26
CA VAL A 17 18.75 -23.26 -1.71
C VAL A 17 19.98 -24.09 -1.32
N ASN A 18 19.99 -24.66 -0.10
CA ASN A 18 21.07 -25.55 0.32
C ASN A 18 21.20 -26.80 -0.58
N ASP A 19 20.08 -27.35 -1.05
CA ASP A 19 20.08 -28.51 -1.97
C ASP A 19 20.55 -28.13 -3.39
N ILE A 20 20.26 -26.90 -3.84
CA ILE A 20 20.72 -26.39 -5.15
C ILE A 20 22.24 -26.16 -5.17
N ILE A 21 22.84 -25.69 -4.07
CA ILE A 21 24.27 -25.34 -4.04
C ILE A 21 25.11 -26.62 -3.87
N PRO A 22 25.93 -27.02 -4.86
CA PRO A 22 26.61 -28.33 -4.87
C PRO A 22 27.90 -28.36 -4.02
N VAL A 23 28.19 -27.30 -3.28
CA VAL A 23 29.44 -27.12 -2.52
C VAL A 23 29.16 -26.52 -1.15
N LYS A 24 30.14 -26.60 -0.24
CA LYS A 24 30.04 -25.91 1.05
C LYS A 24 30.07 -24.39 0.86
N TRP A 25 28.97 -23.75 1.24
CA TRP A 25 28.79 -22.31 1.16
C TRP A 25 28.90 -21.64 2.53
N ASN A 26 29.11 -20.32 2.55
CA ASN A 26 29.28 -19.54 3.77
C ASN A 26 28.07 -18.62 4.01
N ASN A 27 27.74 -17.76 3.05
CA ASN A 27 26.59 -16.86 3.07
C ASN A 27 25.79 -16.99 1.79
N VAL A 28 24.48 -16.76 1.88
CA VAL A 28 23.57 -16.59 0.76
C VAL A 28 22.79 -15.29 0.93
N ILE A 29 22.64 -14.57 -0.17
CA ILE A 29 21.72 -13.45 -0.32
C ILE A 29 20.75 -13.83 -1.44
N LEU A 30 19.50 -14.09 -1.08
CA LEU A 30 18.41 -14.42 -1.99
C LEU A 30 17.55 -13.19 -2.20
N GLY A 31 17.22 -12.91 -3.46
CA GLY A 31 16.24 -11.92 -3.86
C GLY A 31 15.14 -12.59 -4.67
N ALA A 32 13.92 -12.14 -4.50
CA ALA A 32 12.82 -12.53 -5.36
C ALA A 32 11.93 -11.33 -5.65
N ASN A 33 11.43 -11.23 -6.88
CA ASN A 33 10.40 -10.26 -7.24
C ASN A 33 9.23 -10.99 -7.88
N ILE A 34 8.03 -10.80 -7.36
CA ILE A 34 6.81 -11.50 -7.80
C ILE A 34 5.67 -10.50 -7.88
N ASP A 35 4.99 -10.44 -9.02
CA ASP A 35 3.78 -9.64 -9.23
C ASP A 35 2.53 -10.30 -8.62
N ASP A 36 1.40 -9.60 -8.63
CA ASP A 36 0.11 -10.11 -8.17
C ASP A 36 -0.52 -11.17 -9.10
N TYR A 37 0.13 -11.50 -10.21
CA TYR A 37 -0.28 -12.49 -11.21
C TYR A 37 0.56 -13.77 -11.20
N ASP A 38 1.29 -14.04 -10.10
CA ASP A 38 2.19 -15.20 -9.95
C ASP A 38 3.39 -15.22 -10.94
N ASN A 39 3.70 -14.11 -11.63
CA ASN A 39 4.91 -13.99 -12.46
C ASN A 39 6.04 -13.37 -11.65
N GLY A 40 7.28 -13.65 -12.04
CA GLY A 40 8.41 -13.05 -11.35
C GLY A 40 9.75 -13.70 -11.64
N VAL A 41 10.70 -13.41 -10.77
CA VAL A 41 12.04 -13.99 -10.79
C VAL A 41 12.53 -14.26 -9.37
N VAL A 42 13.13 -15.43 -9.16
CA VAL A 42 13.88 -15.75 -7.93
C VAL A 42 15.34 -15.95 -8.30
N TYR A 43 16.22 -15.32 -7.54
CA TYR A 43 17.66 -15.36 -7.75
C TYR A 43 18.40 -15.36 -6.42
N PHE A 44 19.62 -15.90 -6.42
CA PHE A 44 20.45 -15.83 -5.23
C PHE A 44 21.93 -15.79 -5.57
N PHE A 45 22.69 -15.31 -4.59
CA PHE A 45 24.12 -15.15 -4.65
C PHE A 45 24.72 -15.82 -3.43
N PHE A 46 25.73 -16.65 -3.62
CA PHE A 46 26.38 -17.34 -2.51
C PHE A 46 27.90 -17.25 -2.57
N ASP A 47 28.55 -17.14 -1.42
CA ASP A 47 30.00 -17.29 -1.32
C ASP A 47 30.35 -18.66 -0.72
N THR A 48 31.60 -19.09 -0.90
CA THR A 48 32.07 -20.37 -0.37
C THR A 48 32.88 -20.17 0.91
N LEU A 49 33.06 -21.24 1.69
CA LEU A 49 33.96 -21.19 2.85
C LEU A 49 35.40 -20.83 2.48
N GLU A 50 35.82 -21.13 1.25
CA GLU A 50 37.16 -20.88 0.72
C GLU A 50 37.31 -19.46 0.14
N ASN A 51 36.25 -18.91 -0.47
CA ASN A 51 36.26 -17.63 -1.17
C ASN A 51 35.19 -16.67 -0.62
N LYS A 52 35.29 -16.32 0.65
CA LYS A 52 34.32 -15.43 1.33
C LYS A 52 34.27 -14.05 0.67
N GLY A 53 33.06 -13.52 0.51
CA GLY A 53 32.79 -12.23 -0.12
C GLY A 53 32.87 -12.24 -1.66
N SER A 54 33.27 -13.35 -2.28
CA SER A 54 33.23 -13.52 -3.75
C SER A 54 31.97 -14.30 -4.14
N TYR A 55 30.88 -13.57 -4.35
CA TYR A 55 29.58 -14.17 -4.61
C TYR A 55 29.47 -14.79 -6.01
N ILE A 56 28.95 -16.02 -6.08
CA ILE A 56 28.56 -16.74 -7.28
C ILE A 56 27.06 -16.55 -7.49
N TYR A 57 26.67 -16.15 -8.70
CA TYR A 57 25.27 -16.02 -9.11
C TYR A 57 24.66 -17.38 -9.42
N ASN A 58 23.45 -17.67 -8.91
CA ASN A 58 22.81 -18.98 -9.06
C ASN A 58 22.66 -19.42 -10.50
N ALA A 59 22.37 -18.51 -11.43
CA ALA A 59 22.23 -18.85 -12.85
C ALA A 59 23.50 -19.43 -13.49
N ASN A 60 24.67 -19.28 -12.84
CA ASN A 60 25.93 -19.83 -13.32
C ASN A 60 26.26 -21.20 -12.70
N ILE A 61 25.41 -21.75 -11.82
CA ILE A 61 25.69 -23.00 -11.10
C ILE A 61 25.83 -24.18 -12.07
N SER A 62 24.94 -24.33 -13.06
CA SER A 62 25.00 -25.45 -14.00
C SER A 62 26.31 -25.47 -14.78
N ASP A 63 26.74 -24.30 -15.28
CA ASP A 63 28.01 -24.13 -15.98
C ASP A 63 29.23 -24.37 -15.07
N ILE A 64 29.28 -23.74 -13.89
CA ILE A 64 30.46 -23.79 -13.00
C ILE A 64 30.69 -25.20 -12.47
N PHE A 65 29.62 -25.93 -12.16
CA PHE A 65 29.69 -27.25 -11.53
C PHE A 65 29.36 -28.41 -12.47
N ASN A 66 29.15 -28.13 -13.76
CA ASN A 66 28.82 -29.11 -14.78
C ASN A 66 27.61 -29.99 -14.38
N ILE A 67 26.54 -29.32 -13.94
CA ILE A 67 25.23 -29.92 -13.61
C ILE A 67 24.34 -29.81 -14.84
N ASP A 68 23.52 -30.83 -15.10
CA ASP A 68 22.55 -30.80 -16.19
C ASP A 68 21.56 -29.65 -16.02
N ASP A 69 21.36 -28.85 -17.07
CA ASP A 69 20.49 -27.67 -17.02
C ASP A 69 19.06 -28.04 -16.66
N ASN A 70 18.52 -29.19 -17.09
CA ASN A 70 17.15 -29.57 -16.74
C ASN A 70 17.03 -29.92 -15.25
N ILE A 71 18.06 -30.56 -14.68
CA ILE A 71 18.11 -30.83 -13.24
C ILE A 71 18.11 -29.49 -12.48
N TYR A 72 19.00 -28.57 -12.86
CA TYR A 72 19.05 -27.25 -12.23
C TYR A 72 17.75 -26.47 -12.38
N THR A 73 17.16 -26.44 -13.58
CA THR A 73 15.87 -25.75 -13.84
C THR A 73 14.74 -26.33 -13.00
N ASN A 74 14.67 -27.65 -12.83
CA ASN A 74 13.63 -28.26 -11.98
C ASN A 74 13.79 -27.83 -10.52
N GLU A 75 15.02 -27.88 -9.98
CA GLU A 75 15.30 -27.44 -8.61
C GLU A 75 14.97 -25.95 -8.39
N HIS A 76 15.34 -25.11 -9.37
CA HIS A 76 15.07 -23.67 -9.34
C HIS A 76 13.57 -23.34 -9.45
N ASN A 77 12.81 -24.09 -10.28
CA ASN A 77 11.35 -23.93 -10.36
C ASN A 77 10.66 -24.28 -9.03
N GLU A 78 11.12 -25.32 -8.33
CA GLU A 78 10.60 -25.65 -7.00
C GLU A 78 10.90 -24.56 -5.97
N LEU A 79 12.09 -23.93 -6.04
CA LEU A 79 12.41 -22.75 -5.24
C LEU A 79 11.46 -21.59 -5.55
N PHE A 80 11.19 -21.33 -6.83
CA PHE A 80 10.23 -20.30 -7.25
C PHE A 80 8.84 -20.53 -6.64
N PHE A 81 8.33 -21.76 -6.70
CA PHE A 81 7.02 -22.07 -6.13
C PHE A 81 6.96 -21.86 -4.61
N LEU A 82 8.03 -22.17 -3.87
CA LEU A 82 8.10 -21.90 -2.43
C LEU A 82 7.99 -20.39 -2.13
N VAL A 83 8.65 -19.55 -2.93
CA VAL A 83 8.59 -18.09 -2.74
C VAL A 83 7.21 -17.53 -3.14
N ARG A 84 6.62 -18.03 -4.22
CA ARG A 84 5.24 -17.68 -4.59
C ARG A 84 4.25 -18.07 -3.51
N ASP A 85 4.37 -19.28 -2.96
CA ASP A 85 3.49 -19.75 -1.89
C ASP A 85 3.65 -18.92 -0.61
N LEU A 86 4.83 -18.35 -0.35
CA LEU A 86 5.06 -17.36 0.71
C LEU A 86 4.26 -16.08 0.49
N GLN A 87 4.21 -15.55 -0.74
CA GLN A 87 3.41 -14.36 -1.04
C GLN A 87 1.91 -14.62 -0.88
N LYS A 88 1.45 -15.81 -1.27
CA LYS A 88 0.04 -16.23 -1.10
C LYS A 88 -0.40 -16.27 0.36
N VAL A 89 0.52 -16.53 1.30
CA VAL A 89 0.22 -16.44 2.73
C VAL A 89 -0.11 -15.01 3.14
N PHE A 90 0.47 -13.97 2.52
CA PHE A 90 0.10 -12.58 2.84
C PHE A 90 -1.35 -12.29 2.41
N ILE A 91 -1.72 -12.72 1.20
CA ILE A 91 -3.09 -12.60 0.68
C ILE A 91 -4.09 -13.34 1.58
N GLU A 92 -3.81 -14.59 1.96
CA GLU A 92 -4.69 -15.41 2.81
C GLU A 92 -4.96 -14.75 4.18
N TYR A 93 -3.99 -13.99 4.69
CA TYR A 93 -4.07 -13.33 5.99
C TYR A 93 -4.36 -11.82 5.90
N GLY A 94 -4.79 -11.32 4.73
CA GLY A 94 -5.12 -9.91 4.52
C GLY A 94 -3.96 -8.95 4.83
N GLN A 95 -2.72 -9.40 4.60
CA GLN A 95 -1.53 -8.56 4.75
C GLN A 95 -1.26 -7.84 3.43
N GLU A 96 -0.62 -6.67 3.51
CA GLU A 96 -0.15 -5.92 2.34
C GLU A 96 0.76 -6.79 1.46
N LEU A 97 0.54 -6.75 0.15
CA LEU A 97 1.29 -7.53 -0.80
C LEU A 97 2.69 -6.94 -0.99
N TRP A 98 3.72 -7.71 -0.68
CA TRP A 98 5.09 -7.35 -1.00
C TRP A 98 5.42 -7.77 -2.44
N TYR A 99 6.33 -7.03 -3.08
CA TYR A 99 6.76 -7.29 -4.46
C TYR A 99 8.22 -7.72 -4.53
N MET A 100 9.04 -7.41 -3.51
CA MET A 100 10.40 -7.91 -3.39
C MET A 100 10.64 -8.59 -2.04
N LEU A 101 11.15 -9.82 -2.07
CA LEU A 101 11.66 -10.54 -0.91
C LEU A 101 13.19 -10.48 -0.91
N ILE A 102 13.78 -10.18 0.25
CA ILE A 102 15.21 -10.32 0.50
C ILE A 102 15.42 -11.28 1.67
N MET A 103 16.22 -12.32 1.47
CA MET A 103 16.64 -13.25 2.53
C MET A 103 18.16 -13.31 2.60
N ASN A 104 18.72 -12.98 3.76
CA ASN A 104 20.14 -13.15 4.06
C ASN A 104 20.30 -14.28 5.06
N PHE A 105 21.06 -15.32 4.70
CA PHE A 105 21.30 -16.43 5.61
C PHE A 105 22.70 -17.02 5.47
N ASN A 106 23.16 -17.73 6.50
CA ASN A 106 24.49 -18.30 6.53
C ASN A 106 24.49 -19.75 7.04
N TYR A 107 25.61 -20.45 6.83
CA TYR A 107 25.77 -21.85 7.22
C TYR A 107 25.64 -22.12 8.74
N LYS A 108 25.64 -21.08 9.57
CA LYS A 108 25.47 -21.18 11.03
C LYS A 108 24.00 -21.13 11.46
N GLY A 109 23.07 -20.92 10.52
CA GLY A 109 21.64 -20.85 10.80
C GLY A 109 21.12 -19.44 11.10
N ASN A 110 21.91 -18.38 10.87
CA ASN A 110 21.35 -17.02 10.91
C ASN A 110 20.44 -16.84 9.69
N LEU A 111 19.29 -16.19 9.89
CA LEU A 111 18.36 -15.81 8.84
C LEU A 111 17.79 -14.43 9.15
N GLU A 112 17.91 -13.53 8.18
CA GLU A 112 17.25 -12.23 8.14
C GLU A 112 16.34 -12.19 6.92
N VAL A 113 15.10 -11.72 7.09
CA VAL A 113 14.10 -11.63 6.04
C VAL A 113 13.54 -10.21 6.04
N SER A 114 13.47 -9.60 4.87
CA SER A 114 12.82 -8.30 4.66
C SER A 114 12.02 -8.29 3.37
N TYR A 115 11.06 -7.38 3.31
CA TYR A 115 10.15 -7.19 2.19
C TYR A 115 10.21 -5.75 1.69
N GLU A 116 10.08 -5.54 0.39
CA GLU A 116 9.81 -4.23 -0.21
C GLU A 116 8.50 -4.29 -1.02
N TYR A 117 7.81 -3.15 -1.07
CA TYR A 117 6.42 -3.04 -1.54
C TYR A 117 6.29 -2.26 -2.86
N ILE A 118 7.42 -2.01 -3.55
CA ILE A 118 7.40 -1.37 -4.86
C ILE A 118 7.19 -2.44 -5.93
N ASP A 119 6.10 -2.31 -6.69
CA ASP A 119 5.88 -3.11 -7.89
C ASP A 119 6.76 -2.60 -9.04
N TRP A 120 7.92 -3.24 -9.19
CA TRP A 120 8.85 -2.92 -10.27
C TRP A 120 8.31 -3.29 -11.66
N TYR A 121 7.38 -4.24 -11.75
CA TYR A 121 6.77 -4.62 -13.02
C TYR A 121 5.73 -3.59 -13.46
N GLU A 122 4.95 -3.02 -12.54
CA GLU A 122 4.07 -1.86 -12.81
C GLU A 122 4.89 -0.66 -13.32
N GLY A 123 6.08 -0.44 -12.77
CA GLY A 123 7.05 0.56 -13.26
C GLY A 123 7.66 0.27 -14.64
N GLY A 124 7.35 -0.86 -15.26
CA GLY A 124 7.83 -1.26 -16.59
C GLY A 124 9.27 -1.79 -16.60
N PHE A 125 9.79 -2.25 -15.47
CA PHE A 125 11.13 -2.85 -15.35
C PHE A 125 11.06 -4.37 -15.51
N ASP A 126 11.94 -4.93 -16.34
CA ASP A 126 12.00 -6.38 -16.54
C ASP A 126 12.81 -7.09 -15.44
N SER A 127 12.74 -8.42 -15.41
CA SER A 127 13.48 -9.24 -14.44
C SER A 127 15.00 -9.02 -14.49
N GLY A 128 15.56 -8.64 -15.64
CA GLY A 128 16.99 -8.35 -15.80
C GLY A 128 17.38 -7.03 -15.13
N ALA A 129 16.59 -5.98 -15.36
CA ALA A 129 16.70 -4.68 -14.71
C ALA A 129 16.66 -4.82 -13.18
N ILE A 130 15.65 -5.54 -12.68
CA ILE A 130 15.44 -5.81 -11.25
C ILE A 130 16.65 -6.53 -10.64
N VAL A 131 17.16 -7.57 -11.29
CA VAL A 131 18.35 -8.29 -10.82
C VAL A 131 19.59 -7.40 -10.80
N ASN A 132 19.76 -6.53 -11.80
CA ASN A 132 20.89 -5.58 -11.84
C ASN A 132 20.79 -4.52 -10.75
N PHE A 133 19.59 -3.98 -10.52
CA PHE A 133 19.31 -3.06 -9.42
C PHE A 133 19.62 -3.71 -8.07
N PHE A 134 19.17 -4.94 -7.85
CA PHE A 134 19.47 -5.70 -6.64
C PHE A 134 20.98 -5.89 -6.44
N LYS A 135 21.71 -6.29 -7.49
CA LYS A 135 23.18 -6.43 -7.45
C LYS A 135 23.85 -5.10 -7.06
N ALA A 136 23.39 -3.98 -7.62
CA ALA A 136 23.94 -2.68 -7.28
C ALA A 136 23.64 -2.29 -5.82
N LYS A 137 22.39 -2.45 -5.38
CA LYS A 137 21.90 -2.02 -4.06
C LYS A 137 22.43 -2.88 -2.90
N TYR A 138 22.35 -4.21 -3.01
CA TYR A 138 22.64 -5.12 -1.88
C TYR A 138 24.01 -5.79 -1.95
N LEU A 139 24.59 -5.93 -3.15
CA LEU A 139 25.92 -6.54 -3.32
C LEU A 139 27.03 -5.52 -3.61
N GLY A 140 26.68 -4.24 -3.81
CA GLY A 140 27.63 -3.19 -4.14
C GLY A 140 28.30 -3.37 -5.50
N VAL A 141 27.67 -4.12 -6.42
CA VAL A 141 28.18 -4.34 -7.77
C VAL A 141 28.17 -3.02 -8.54
N LYS A 142 29.31 -2.70 -9.15
CA LYS A 142 29.44 -1.52 -10.02
C LYS A 142 29.36 -1.96 -11.47
N PHE A 143 28.40 -1.40 -12.20
CA PHE A 143 28.24 -1.63 -13.63
C PHE A 143 28.98 -0.55 -14.43
N GLU A 144 29.62 -0.94 -15.53
CA GLU A 144 30.23 0.00 -16.49
C GLU A 144 29.32 0.29 -17.69
N SER A 145 28.35 -0.60 -17.95
CA SER A 145 27.41 -0.44 -19.05
C SER A 145 26.52 0.76 -18.82
N LYS A 146 26.60 1.74 -19.73
CA LYS A 146 25.77 2.95 -19.69
C LYS A 146 24.28 2.63 -19.66
N SER A 147 23.81 1.64 -20.43
CA SER A 147 22.38 1.27 -20.46
C SER A 147 21.89 0.74 -19.12
N VAL A 148 22.70 -0.07 -18.42
CA VAL A 148 22.36 -0.60 -17.09
C VAL A 148 22.35 0.51 -16.04
N LEU A 149 23.28 1.46 -16.14
CA LEU A 149 23.32 2.61 -15.24
C LEU A 149 22.11 3.53 -15.42
N GLU A 150 21.72 3.80 -16.67
CA GLU A 150 20.51 4.57 -16.99
C GLU A 150 19.25 3.87 -16.45
N GLU A 151 19.16 2.55 -16.56
CA GLU A 151 18.04 1.78 -16.04
C GLU A 151 17.95 1.79 -14.52
N ILE A 152 19.08 1.62 -13.82
CA ILE A 152 19.14 1.73 -12.35
C ILE A 152 18.71 3.13 -11.89
N GLU A 153 19.07 4.18 -12.62
CA GLU A 153 18.65 5.54 -12.26
C GLU A 153 17.15 5.74 -12.43
N ARG A 154 16.56 5.27 -13.54
CA ARG A 154 15.09 5.28 -13.72
C ARG A 154 14.35 4.53 -12.61
N MET A 155 14.91 3.41 -12.12
CA MET A 155 14.31 2.68 -11.00
C MET A 155 14.34 3.49 -9.70
N LYS A 156 15.41 4.26 -9.44
CA LYS A 156 15.44 5.16 -8.28
C LYS A 156 14.46 6.31 -8.44
N GLU A 157 14.41 6.95 -9.61
CA GLU A 157 13.45 8.01 -9.90
C GLU A 157 12.01 7.53 -9.71
N TYR A 158 11.69 6.33 -10.20
CA TYR A 158 10.39 5.70 -9.97
C TYR A 158 10.07 5.51 -8.48
N ALA A 159 11.02 4.99 -7.70
CA ALA A 159 10.84 4.82 -6.26
C ALA A 159 10.65 6.17 -5.53
N ASP A 160 11.44 7.18 -5.90
CA ASP A 160 11.36 8.53 -5.34
C ASP A 160 10.02 9.20 -5.67
N ASP A 161 9.50 9.00 -6.89
CA ASP A 161 8.19 9.52 -7.31
C ASP A 161 7.04 8.85 -6.54
N LEU A 162 7.10 7.54 -6.30
CA LEU A 162 6.15 6.82 -5.46
C LEU A 162 6.15 7.34 -4.02
N GLU A 163 7.34 7.48 -3.41
CA GLU A 163 7.48 8.01 -2.06
C GLU A 163 6.94 9.45 -1.97
N LYS A 164 7.25 10.28 -2.96
CA LYS A 164 6.76 11.66 -3.04
C LYS A 164 5.24 11.72 -3.15
N PHE A 165 4.63 10.86 -3.97
CA PHE A 165 3.18 10.75 -4.09
C PHE A 165 2.54 10.42 -2.72
N GLU A 166 3.01 9.36 -2.07
CA GLU A 166 2.49 8.92 -0.76
C GLU A 166 2.64 9.99 0.32
N ASN A 167 3.82 10.62 0.41
CA ASN A 167 4.06 11.71 1.36
C ASN A 167 3.17 12.93 1.09
N THR A 168 2.97 13.30 -0.18
CA THR A 168 2.10 14.44 -0.54
C THR A 168 0.64 14.12 -0.24
N LYS A 169 0.18 12.90 -0.55
CA LYS A 169 -1.16 12.42 -0.24
C LYS A 169 -1.43 12.51 1.27
N HIS A 170 -0.53 11.96 2.09
CA HIS A 170 -0.65 12.00 3.54
C HIS A 170 -0.69 13.44 4.07
N MET A 171 0.22 14.30 3.61
CA MET A 171 0.24 15.72 3.99
C MET A 171 -1.09 16.43 3.69
N LEU A 172 -1.69 16.18 2.51
CA LEU A 172 -2.97 16.80 2.13
C LEU A 172 -4.12 16.29 3.01
N VAL A 173 -4.16 14.99 3.32
CA VAL A 173 -5.13 14.41 4.24
C VAL A 173 -5.03 15.03 5.63
N GLU A 174 -3.81 15.17 6.19
CA GLU A 174 -3.61 15.83 7.47
C GLU A 174 -4.00 17.31 7.44
N LYS A 175 -3.78 17.99 6.30
CA LYS A 175 -4.14 19.40 6.12
C LYS A 175 -5.66 19.63 6.20
N VAL A 176 -6.48 18.69 5.71
CA VAL A 176 -7.96 18.74 5.89
C VAL A 176 -8.32 18.78 7.37
N ILE A 177 -7.78 17.85 8.15
CA ILE A 177 -8.01 17.77 9.60
C ILE A 177 -7.50 19.04 10.29
N LEU A 178 -6.34 19.56 9.88
CA LEU A 178 -5.78 20.79 10.44
C LEU A 178 -6.69 22.02 10.21
N GLU A 179 -7.27 22.19 9.02
CA GLU A 179 -8.21 23.28 8.75
C GLU A 179 -9.49 23.16 9.59
N ILE A 180 -10.01 21.94 9.77
CA ILE A 180 -11.16 21.70 10.66
C ILE A 180 -10.79 22.04 12.11
N LYS A 181 -9.63 21.60 12.60
CA LYS A 181 -9.16 21.92 13.96
C LYS A 181 -9.01 23.42 14.20
N LYS A 182 -8.44 24.16 13.23
CA LYS A 182 -8.35 25.62 13.28
C LYS A 182 -9.74 26.27 13.39
N TYR A 183 -10.70 25.78 12.62
CA TYR A 183 -12.07 26.29 12.66
C TYR A 183 -12.77 25.99 13.98
N LEU A 184 -12.61 24.78 14.52
CA LEU A 184 -13.17 24.39 15.82
C LEU A 184 -12.64 25.27 16.96
N GLY A 185 -11.36 25.67 16.92
CA GLY A 185 -10.75 26.51 17.95
C GLY A 185 -10.73 25.80 19.31
N ASP A 186 -11.39 26.39 20.32
CA ASP A 186 -11.43 25.86 21.69
C ASP A 186 -12.48 24.75 21.91
N ILE A 187 -13.22 24.35 20.88
CA ILE A 187 -14.19 23.25 20.99
C ILE A 187 -13.43 21.94 21.21
N GLU A 188 -13.63 21.31 22.37
CA GLU A 188 -13.06 20.00 22.66
C GLU A 188 -13.84 18.88 21.97
N TYR A 189 -13.15 18.13 21.11
CA TYR A 189 -13.67 16.97 20.38
C TYR A 189 -12.92 15.70 20.76
N GLU A 190 -13.54 14.56 20.49
CA GLU A 190 -12.96 13.23 20.62
C GLU A 190 -12.61 12.63 19.25
N LYS A 191 -13.50 12.83 18.27
CA LYS A 191 -13.34 12.38 16.88
C LYS A 191 -13.79 13.45 15.89
N ILE A 192 -13.05 13.60 14.78
CA ILE A 192 -13.47 14.32 13.57
C ILE A 192 -13.69 13.28 12.47
N VAL A 193 -14.73 13.45 11.66
CA VAL A 193 -14.95 12.67 10.43
C VAL A 193 -15.32 13.63 9.30
N PHE A 194 -14.45 13.74 8.31
CA PHE A 194 -14.66 14.51 7.09
C PHE A 194 -15.19 13.61 5.97
N ASP A 195 -16.05 14.19 5.14
CA ASP A 195 -16.69 13.58 3.97
C ASP A 195 -16.50 14.51 2.78
N GLY A 196 -15.68 14.10 1.82
CA GLY A 196 -15.51 14.78 0.53
C GLY A 196 -16.07 13.92 -0.59
N VAL A 197 -17.08 14.40 -1.32
CA VAL A 197 -17.77 13.63 -2.36
C VAL A 197 -17.90 14.43 -3.66
N LEU A 198 -17.68 13.78 -4.79
CA LEU A 198 -17.95 14.35 -6.11
C LEU A 198 -19.35 13.95 -6.58
N ILE A 199 -20.28 14.90 -6.63
CA ILE A 199 -21.65 14.68 -7.10
C ILE A 199 -21.88 15.53 -8.34
N ASN A 200 -22.10 14.89 -9.49
CA ASN A 200 -22.35 15.55 -10.78
C ASN A 200 -21.22 16.49 -11.25
N GLY A 201 -19.98 16.18 -10.88
CA GLY A 201 -18.83 17.06 -11.16
C GLY A 201 -18.80 18.31 -10.27
N VAL A 202 -19.61 18.35 -9.21
CA VAL A 202 -19.57 19.37 -8.17
C VAL A 202 -19.10 18.73 -6.87
N GLU A 203 -18.09 19.33 -6.25
CA GLU A 203 -17.61 18.89 -4.96
C GLU A 203 -18.63 19.23 -3.86
N GLY A 204 -18.97 18.23 -3.06
CA GLY A 204 -19.66 18.38 -1.80
C GLY A 204 -18.70 18.04 -0.68
N ILE A 205 -18.53 18.94 0.27
CA ILE A 205 -17.78 18.68 1.49
C ILE A 205 -18.69 18.79 2.71
N ASN A 206 -18.46 17.92 3.68
CA ASN A 206 -19.11 17.93 4.96
C ASN A 206 -18.16 17.39 6.04
N PHE A 207 -18.46 17.64 7.30
CA PHE A 207 -17.78 16.94 8.39
C PHE A 207 -18.70 16.80 9.60
N TYR A 208 -18.28 15.90 10.47
CA TYR A 208 -18.92 15.57 11.74
C TYR A 208 -17.88 15.56 12.84
N ILE A 209 -18.29 15.93 14.05
CA ILE A 209 -17.46 15.79 15.25
C ILE A 209 -18.22 15.06 16.34
N THR A 210 -17.50 14.32 17.18
CA THR A 210 -18.00 13.96 18.52
C THR A 210 -17.34 14.89 19.53
N LEU A 211 -18.12 15.39 20.49
CA LEU A 211 -17.56 16.16 21.60
C LEU A 211 -17.15 15.21 22.71
N LYS A 212 -16.11 15.58 23.47
CA LYS A 212 -15.78 14.85 24.69
C LYS A 212 -17.01 14.81 25.61
N GLU A 213 -17.22 13.67 26.25
CA GLU A 213 -18.30 13.47 27.25
C GLU A 213 -19.74 13.44 26.68
N THR A 214 -19.93 13.23 25.37
CA THR A 214 -21.28 13.24 24.73
C THR A 214 -21.84 11.88 24.29
N ASP A 215 -21.43 10.77 24.94
CA ASP A 215 -21.87 9.40 24.58
C ASP A 215 -21.73 9.11 23.07
N ASN A 216 -20.62 9.52 22.45
CA ASN A 216 -20.35 9.36 21.01
C ASN A 216 -21.39 9.98 20.07
N LYS A 217 -22.12 11.01 20.52
CA LYS A 217 -23.05 11.74 19.65
C LYS A 217 -22.28 12.55 18.60
N TYR A 218 -22.61 12.31 17.33
CA TYR A 218 -22.13 13.12 16.22
C TYR A 218 -22.90 14.44 16.07
N PHE A 219 -22.16 15.51 15.83
CA PHE A 219 -22.64 16.83 15.44
C PHE A 219 -22.19 17.11 14.00
N SER A 220 -23.15 17.37 13.12
CA SER A 220 -22.88 17.76 11.73
C SER A 220 -22.26 19.15 11.62
N PHE A 221 -21.59 19.44 10.51
CA PHE A 221 -21.05 20.76 10.20
C PHE A 221 -22.03 21.90 10.50
N ASN A 222 -23.28 21.77 10.05
CA ASN A 222 -24.31 22.79 10.28
C ASN A 222 -24.68 22.97 11.76
N GLU A 223 -24.56 21.92 12.58
CA GLU A 223 -24.75 22.01 14.03
C GLU A 223 -23.53 22.65 14.71
N VAL A 224 -22.31 22.34 14.24
CA VAL A 224 -21.08 22.98 14.69
C VAL A 224 -21.08 24.48 14.41
N VAL A 225 -21.47 24.89 13.19
CA VAL A 225 -21.63 26.32 12.82
C VAL A 225 -22.54 27.05 13.80
N LYS A 226 -23.68 26.43 14.16
CA LYS A 226 -24.64 26.99 15.13
C LYS A 226 -24.06 27.03 16.54
N MET A 227 -23.37 25.97 16.97
CA MET A 227 -22.75 25.87 18.29
C MET A 227 -21.67 26.95 18.49
N LYS A 228 -20.85 27.16 17.45
CA LYS A 228 -19.80 28.19 17.43
C LYS A 228 -20.36 29.61 17.25
N ASN A 229 -21.62 29.73 16.81
CA ASN A 229 -22.21 30.99 16.36
C ASN A 229 -21.33 31.66 15.28
N SER A 230 -20.90 30.85 14.31
CA SER A 230 -20.00 31.30 13.24
C SER A 230 -20.65 32.29 12.30
N THR A 231 -19.82 33.18 11.75
CA THR A 231 -20.25 34.09 10.67
C THR A 231 -20.25 33.36 9.32
N ASP A 232 -21.00 33.89 8.35
CA ASP A 232 -20.97 33.38 6.97
C ASP A 232 -19.56 33.47 6.37
N GLU A 233 -18.79 34.50 6.73
CA GLU A 233 -17.42 34.69 6.27
C GLU A 233 -16.48 33.59 6.80
N GLU A 234 -16.55 33.24 8.09
CA GLU A 234 -15.78 32.13 8.65
C GLU A 234 -16.10 30.80 7.96
N VAL A 235 -17.38 30.57 7.66
CA VAL A 235 -17.85 29.36 6.97
C VAL A 235 -17.34 29.30 5.54
N VAL A 236 -17.37 30.43 4.82
CA VAL A 236 -16.85 30.52 3.44
C VAL A 236 -15.35 30.25 3.42
N ILE A 237 -14.58 30.88 4.31
CA ILE A 237 -13.12 30.69 4.41
C ILE A 237 -12.77 29.23 4.65
N LEU A 238 -13.45 28.56 5.59
CA LEU A 238 -13.22 27.14 5.84
C LEU A 238 -13.51 26.29 4.60
N LYS A 239 -14.67 26.52 3.96
CA LYS A 239 -15.07 25.73 2.80
C LYS A 239 -14.11 25.91 1.63
N GLU A 240 -13.70 27.14 1.33
CA GLU A 240 -12.71 27.42 0.28
C GLU A 240 -11.40 26.69 0.57
N ALA A 241 -10.88 26.76 1.80
CA ALA A 241 -9.67 26.05 2.17
C ALA A 241 -9.79 24.53 2.02
N LEU A 242 -10.93 23.95 2.39
CA LEU A 242 -11.19 22.52 2.25
C LEU A 242 -11.31 22.10 0.78
N TYR A 243 -12.05 22.86 -0.05
CA TYR A 243 -12.15 22.59 -1.49
C TYR A 243 -10.78 22.67 -2.17
N ASP A 244 -9.98 23.70 -1.87
CA ASP A 244 -8.63 23.83 -2.43
C ASP A 244 -7.76 22.59 -2.14
N ILE A 245 -7.87 22.01 -0.93
CA ILE A 245 -7.11 20.82 -0.55
C ILE A 245 -7.62 19.56 -1.27
N ILE A 246 -8.93 19.40 -1.40
CA ILE A 246 -9.54 18.27 -2.11
C ILE A 246 -9.22 18.34 -3.61
N ASP A 247 -9.30 19.52 -4.22
CA ASP A 247 -8.87 19.76 -5.60
C ASP A 247 -7.38 19.45 -5.79
N GLU A 248 -6.52 19.87 -4.85
CA GLU A 248 -5.09 19.55 -4.88
C GLU A 248 -4.85 18.04 -4.80
N LEU A 249 -5.59 17.33 -3.94
CA LEU A 249 -5.54 15.88 -3.78
C LEU A 249 -6.03 15.14 -5.04
N ARG A 250 -7.09 15.62 -5.69
CA ARG A 250 -7.53 15.07 -6.99
C ARG A 250 -6.48 15.24 -8.06
N ASN A 251 -5.93 16.44 -8.17
CA ASN A 251 -4.88 16.74 -9.13
C ASN A 251 -3.62 15.90 -8.86
N LEU A 252 -3.31 15.59 -7.60
CA LEU A 252 -2.22 14.68 -7.26
C LEU A 252 -2.44 13.29 -7.88
N TYR A 253 -3.65 12.73 -7.80
CA TYR A 253 -3.96 11.43 -8.42
C TYR A 253 -3.88 11.50 -9.95
N VAL A 254 -4.51 12.50 -10.56
CA VAL A 254 -4.52 12.68 -12.02
C VAL A 254 -3.10 12.87 -12.57
N ASN A 255 -2.28 13.68 -11.92
CA ASN A 255 -0.90 13.98 -12.36
C ASN A 255 0.06 12.80 -12.19
N ASN A 256 -0.33 11.76 -11.45
CA ASN A 256 0.46 10.54 -11.23
C ASN A 256 -0.22 9.31 -11.86
N ASP A 257 -1.09 9.51 -12.85
CA ASP A 257 -1.81 8.46 -13.58
C ASP A 257 -2.52 7.44 -12.68
N ARG A 258 -3.01 7.91 -11.51
CA ARG A 258 -3.77 7.10 -10.56
C ARG A 258 -5.26 7.13 -10.88
N GLU A 259 -5.97 6.07 -10.46
CA GLU A 259 -7.41 5.98 -10.63
C GLU A 259 -8.14 7.13 -9.93
N GLU A 260 -9.13 7.70 -10.63
CA GLU A 260 -9.93 8.80 -10.10
C GLU A 260 -10.95 8.28 -9.06
N TRP A 261 -10.90 8.84 -7.85
CA TRP A 261 -11.81 8.50 -6.76
C TRP A 261 -13.03 9.43 -6.71
N PHE A 262 -14.17 8.92 -6.25
CA PHE A 262 -15.43 9.68 -6.17
C PHE A 262 -15.72 10.23 -4.78
N SER A 263 -15.26 9.56 -3.73
CA SER A 263 -15.35 10.09 -2.37
C SER A 263 -14.13 9.76 -1.53
N ILE A 264 -13.91 10.56 -0.50
CA ILE A 264 -12.90 10.35 0.53
C ILE A 264 -13.55 10.57 1.90
N MET A 265 -13.34 9.60 2.78
CA MET A 265 -13.59 9.72 4.21
C MET A 265 -12.24 9.95 4.90
N ILE A 266 -12.15 10.96 5.76
CA ILE A 266 -10.97 11.15 6.62
C ILE A 266 -11.46 11.21 8.06
N SER A 267 -10.87 10.42 8.93
CA SER A 267 -11.16 10.47 10.36
C SER A 267 -9.91 10.81 11.17
N ASP A 268 -10.09 11.55 12.25
CA ASP A 268 -9.05 11.82 13.24
C ASP A 268 -9.60 11.46 14.61
N GLU A 269 -9.04 10.40 15.18
CA GLU A 269 -9.34 9.95 16.53
C GLU A 269 -8.13 10.29 17.41
N SER A 270 -8.34 11.15 18.41
CA SER A 270 -7.24 11.78 19.17
C SER A 270 -6.23 10.80 19.81
N GLU A 271 -6.61 9.55 20.05
CA GLU A 271 -5.76 8.50 20.61
C GLU A 271 -5.18 7.53 19.57
N ILE A 272 -5.72 7.50 18.35
CA ILE A 272 -5.37 6.53 17.28
C ILE A 272 -4.55 7.22 16.17
N GLY A 273 -4.92 8.44 15.80
CA GLY A 273 -4.34 9.18 14.69
C GLY A 273 -5.34 9.44 13.56
N VAL A 274 -4.80 9.84 12.41
CA VAL A 274 -5.59 10.12 11.19
C VAL A 274 -5.66 8.86 10.33
N ASP A 275 -6.87 8.50 9.93
CA ASP A 275 -7.17 7.41 9.00
C ASP A 275 -8.01 7.93 7.83
N TRP A 276 -7.92 7.29 6.65
CA TRP A 276 -8.67 7.73 5.48
C TRP A 276 -9.01 6.58 4.54
N GLU A 277 -10.14 6.72 3.84
CA GLU A 277 -10.63 5.73 2.89
C GLU A 277 -11.13 6.45 1.63
N PHE A 278 -10.65 6.00 0.46
CA PHE A 278 -11.14 6.45 -0.84
C PHE A 278 -12.15 5.44 -1.38
N THR A 279 -13.23 5.93 -1.98
CA THR A 279 -14.21 5.08 -2.67
C THR A 279 -14.24 5.40 -4.15
N TYR A 280 -14.33 4.37 -4.98
CA TYR A 280 -14.35 4.47 -6.45
C TYR A 280 -15.77 4.25 -7.03
N SER A 281 -16.76 4.05 -6.18
CA SER A 281 -18.16 3.94 -6.57
C SER A 281 -18.73 5.28 -7.06
N ASN A 282 -19.11 5.33 -8.34
CA ASN A 282 -19.81 6.48 -8.91
C ASN A 282 -21.31 6.42 -8.60
N TRP A 283 -21.67 6.86 -7.39
CA TRP A 283 -23.06 6.86 -6.90
C TRP A 283 -24.05 7.59 -7.82
N TYR A 284 -23.57 8.61 -8.53
CA TYR A 284 -24.40 9.36 -9.47
C TYR A 284 -24.77 8.53 -10.71
N GLN A 285 -23.82 7.82 -11.33
CA GLN A 285 -24.14 6.94 -12.45
C GLN A 285 -25.14 5.85 -12.06
N LEU A 286 -25.11 5.43 -10.79
CA LEU A 286 -26.03 4.46 -10.20
C LEU A 286 -27.39 5.07 -9.82
N LYS A 287 -27.60 6.37 -10.05
CA LYS A 287 -28.84 7.12 -9.82
C LYS A 287 -29.28 7.20 -8.36
N TYR A 288 -28.34 7.07 -7.42
CA TYR A 288 -28.60 7.41 -6.02
C TYR A 288 -28.63 8.92 -5.83
N ASN A 289 -29.54 9.40 -5.00
CA ASN A 289 -29.65 10.83 -4.71
C ASN A 289 -28.75 11.23 -3.51
N THR A 290 -28.61 12.55 -3.27
CA THR A 290 -27.78 13.06 -2.17
C THR A 290 -28.23 12.59 -0.78
N GLU A 291 -29.52 12.37 -0.55
CA GLU A 291 -30.01 11.83 0.72
C GLU A 291 -29.59 10.38 0.91
N ASP A 292 -29.67 9.56 -0.14
CA ASP A 292 -29.25 8.15 -0.10
C ASP A 292 -27.74 8.04 0.22
N ILE A 293 -26.92 8.82 -0.49
CA ILE A 293 -25.45 8.86 -0.29
C ILE A 293 -25.10 9.30 1.13
N ASN A 294 -25.77 10.34 1.65
CA ASN A 294 -25.53 10.81 3.02
C ASN A 294 -25.97 9.78 4.08
N ASN A 295 -27.07 9.05 3.84
CA ASN A 295 -27.50 7.99 4.75
C ASN A 295 -26.55 6.79 4.70
N TYR A 296 -26.02 6.46 3.52
CA TYR A 296 -24.97 5.46 3.35
C TYR A 296 -23.73 5.82 4.16
N PHE A 297 -23.19 7.03 3.97
CA PHE A 297 -22.02 7.52 4.69
C PHE A 297 -22.20 7.43 6.21
N LYS A 298 -23.34 7.92 6.72
CA LYS A 298 -23.69 7.88 8.14
C LYS A 298 -23.73 6.46 8.71
N TYR A 299 -24.25 5.51 7.94
CA TYR A 299 -24.32 4.11 8.38
C TYR A 299 -22.94 3.45 8.40
N VAL A 300 -22.14 3.66 7.36
CA VAL A 300 -20.84 2.98 7.19
C VAL A 300 -19.77 3.57 8.10
N TYR A 301 -19.68 4.90 8.16
CA TYR A 301 -18.54 5.58 8.79
C TYR A 301 -18.84 6.19 10.17
N LEU A 302 -20.12 6.41 10.50
CA LEU A 302 -20.53 7.00 11.78
C LEU A 302 -21.34 6.05 12.67
N ASP A 303 -21.58 4.81 12.22
CA ASP A 303 -22.45 3.80 12.89
C ASP A 303 -23.86 4.33 13.24
N ILE A 304 -24.38 5.27 12.44
CA ILE A 304 -25.71 5.84 12.63
C ILE A 304 -26.72 4.95 11.91
N GLN A 305 -27.62 4.34 12.68
CA GLN A 305 -28.61 3.41 12.13
C GLN A 305 -29.65 4.14 11.24
N PRO A 306 -30.11 3.51 10.14
CA PRO A 306 -31.10 4.09 9.26
C PRO A 306 -32.45 4.29 9.96
N GLN A 307 -33.22 5.27 9.53
CA GLN A 307 -34.48 5.66 10.18
C GLN A 307 -35.59 4.61 10.05
N ASP A 308 -35.53 3.79 8.99
CA ASP A 308 -36.52 2.76 8.69
C ASP A 308 -35.89 1.59 7.93
N ASN A 309 -36.67 0.51 7.78
CA ASN A 309 -36.21 -0.72 7.12
C ASN A 309 -35.98 -0.54 5.62
N GLU A 310 -36.71 0.34 4.94
CA GLU A 310 -36.56 0.57 3.50
C GLU A 310 -35.22 1.23 3.21
N LYS A 311 -34.86 2.27 3.98
CA LYS A 311 -33.54 2.91 3.94
C LYS A 311 -32.44 1.92 4.28
N LYS A 312 -32.66 1.04 5.26
CA LYS A 312 -31.68 0.01 5.63
C LYS A 312 -31.42 -0.98 4.50
N GLU A 313 -32.47 -1.47 3.84
CA GLU A 313 -32.33 -2.37 2.68
C GLU A 313 -31.58 -1.69 1.53
N LEU A 314 -31.86 -0.41 1.27
CA LEU A 314 -31.16 0.37 0.26
C LEU A 314 -29.66 0.51 0.56
N ILE A 315 -29.30 0.86 1.79
CA ILE A 315 -27.91 1.03 2.23
C ILE A 315 -27.14 -0.28 2.15
N LEU A 316 -27.74 -1.41 2.54
CA LEU A 316 -27.10 -2.72 2.42
C LEU A 316 -26.85 -3.11 0.96
N LYS A 317 -27.74 -2.71 0.04
CA LYS A 317 -27.53 -2.88 -1.39
C LYS A 317 -26.38 -2.01 -1.91
N MET A 318 -26.27 -0.77 -1.44
CA MET A 318 -25.16 0.13 -1.77
C MET A 318 -23.84 -0.44 -1.26
N LYS A 319 -23.79 -0.90 -0.01
CA LYS A 319 -22.57 -1.50 0.60
C LYS A 319 -22.10 -2.71 -0.19
N LYS A 320 -23.03 -3.61 -0.53
CA LYS A 320 -22.71 -4.77 -1.37
C LYS A 320 -22.14 -4.36 -2.73
N HIS A 321 -22.63 -3.28 -3.33
CA HIS A 321 -22.11 -2.81 -4.60
C HIS A 321 -20.69 -2.26 -4.45
N GLU A 322 -20.42 -1.47 -3.40
CA GLU A 322 -19.08 -0.97 -3.09
C GLU A 322 -18.10 -2.11 -2.83
N ASP A 323 -18.51 -3.16 -2.10
CA ASP A 323 -17.68 -4.35 -1.87
C ASP A 323 -17.38 -5.16 -3.17
N GLU A 324 -18.13 -4.90 -4.25
CA GLU A 324 -17.99 -5.57 -5.55
C GLU A 324 -17.26 -4.71 -6.61
N THR A 325 -16.99 -3.44 -6.32
CA THR A 325 -16.30 -2.47 -7.19
C THR A 325 -14.95 -2.10 -6.62
#